data_AF-A0A1F4ES51-F1
#
_entry.id   AF-A0A1F4ES51-F1
#
_cell.length_a   1.000
_cell.length_b   1.000
_cell.length_c   1.000
_cell.angle_alpha   90.00
_cell.angle_beta   90.00
_cell.angle_gamma   90.00
#
_symmetry.space_group_name_H-M   'P 1'
#
loop_
_entity.id
_entity.type
_entity.pdbx_description
1 polymer ?
#
loop_
_entity_poly.entity_id
_entity_poly.type
_entity_poly.pdbx_seq_one_letter_code
_entity_poly.pdbx_strand_id
1 'polypeptide(L)'
;MKADRLRPSVNIVAGAQYARIDDQGLHYLHEDKPALLEVDNVVLCTGQQSVRALYDELVELGSSVKLSLIGGAQRAEELDALRAIDQGTRTALAL
;
A
#
# COMPACT_ATOMS: atom_id res chain seq x y z
N MET A 1 19.42 -9.87 -12.95
CA MET A 1 18.68 -9.58 -11.72
C MET A 1 19.66 -9.68 -10.56
N LYS A 2 20.27 -8.57 -10.13
CA LYS A 2 21.24 -8.59 -9.02
C LYS A 2 20.44 -8.58 -7.71
N ALA A 3 20.62 -9.62 -6.90
CA ALA A 3 20.09 -9.67 -5.55
C ALA A 3 20.77 -8.55 -4.74
N ASP A 4 20.05 -7.45 -4.52
CA ASP A 4 20.49 -6.41 -3.61
C ASP A 4 20.55 -7.02 -2.21
N ARG A 5 21.73 -6.87 -1.61
CA ARG A 5 22.15 -7.52 -0.39
C ARG A 5 21.22 -7.13 0.76
N LEU A 6 20.34 -8.04 1.18
CA LEU A 6 19.63 -7.93 2.44
C LEU A 6 20.66 -7.74 3.55
N ARG A 7 20.36 -6.83 4.48
CA ARG A 7 21.21 -6.65 5.66
C ARG A 7 21.35 -8.02 6.34
N PRO A 8 22.55 -8.39 6.81
CA PRO A 8 22.84 -9.74 7.31
C PRO A 8 21.98 -10.21 8.50
N SER A 9 21.09 -9.37 9.02
CA SER A 9 20.18 -9.65 10.14
C SER A 9 18.69 -9.76 9.75
N VAL A 10 18.33 -9.76 8.46
CA VAL A 10 16.93 -9.88 8.03
C VAL A 10 16.62 -11.31 7.61
N ASN A 11 15.63 -11.91 8.27
CA ASN A 11 15.04 -13.18 7.86
C ASN A 11 13.91 -12.92 6.86
N ILE A 12 13.96 -13.56 5.68
CA ILE A 12 12.89 -13.52 4.70
C ILE A 12 12.23 -14.88 4.61
N VAL A 13 10.90 -14.89 4.71
CA VAL A 13 10.08 -16.07 4.45
C VAL A 13 9.17 -15.77 3.27
N ALA A 14 9.50 -16.33 2.11
CA ALA A 14 8.64 -16.24 0.92
C ALA A 14 7.52 -17.29 0.98
N GLY A 15 6.36 -16.98 0.38
CA GLY A 15 5.24 -17.92 0.32
C GLY A 15 4.56 -18.21 1.67
N ALA A 16 4.73 -17.34 2.66
CA ALA A 16 4.00 -17.43 3.92
C ALA A 16 2.49 -17.17 3.70
N GLN A 17 1.65 -17.98 4.33
CA GLN A 17 0.21 -17.72 4.43
C GLN A 17 -0.09 -17.24 5.84
N TYR A 18 -0.50 -15.99 6.01
CA TYR A 18 -0.75 -15.41 7.34
C TYR A 18 -2.06 -15.94 7.92
N ALA A 19 -2.02 -16.50 9.13
CA ALA A 19 -3.16 -17.12 9.77
C ALA A 19 -3.82 -16.21 10.82
N ARG A 20 -3.06 -15.71 11.80
CA ARG A 20 -3.54 -14.72 12.79
C ARG A 20 -2.40 -13.99 13.48
N ILE A 21 -2.76 -12.92 14.19
CA ILE A 21 -1.88 -12.19 15.10
C ILE A 21 -2.52 -12.26 16.49
N ASP A 22 -1.74 -12.57 17.52
CA ASP A 22 -2.16 -12.57 18.92
C ASP A 22 -1.02 -12.11 19.84
N ASP A 23 -1.21 -12.24 21.16
CA ASP A 23 -0.23 -11.85 22.18
C ASP A 23 1.09 -12.63 22.09
N GLN A 24 1.12 -13.79 21.41
CA GLN A 24 2.36 -14.55 21.18
C GLN A 24 3.09 -14.08 19.92
N GLY A 25 2.42 -13.35 19.01
CA GLY A 25 3.01 -12.80 17.80
C GLY A 25 2.28 -13.21 16.52
N LEU A 26 3.04 -13.46 15.44
CA LEU A 26 2.49 -13.76 14.11
C LEU A 26 2.45 -15.26 13.86
N HIS A 27 1.24 -15.80 13.71
CA HIS A 27 0.99 -17.18 13.29
C HIS A 27 0.83 -17.23 11.78
N TYR A 28 1.57 -18.13 11.13
CA TYR A 28 1.55 -18.29 9.67
C TYR A 28 1.77 -19.76 9.29
N LEU A 29 1.44 -20.09 8.05
CA LEU A 29 1.80 -21.36 7.42
C LEU A 29 2.98 -21.12 6.47
N HIS A 30 3.94 -22.03 6.48
CA HIS A 30 4.98 -22.10 5.46
C HIS A 30 5.07 -23.53 4.95
N GLU A 31 4.87 -23.70 3.64
CA GLU A 31 4.72 -25.05 3.04
C GLU A 31 3.66 -25.90 3.77
N ASP A 32 2.51 -25.28 4.05
CA ASP A 32 1.37 -25.84 4.79
C ASP A 32 1.66 -26.30 6.23
N LYS A 33 2.83 -25.96 6.78
CA LYS A 33 3.20 -26.25 8.17
C LYS A 33 2.98 -25.03 9.06
N PRO A 34 2.32 -25.18 10.23
CA PRO A 34 2.19 -24.09 11.20
C PRO A 34 3.53 -23.61 11.74
N ALA A 35 3.68 -22.29 11.82
CA ALA A 35 4.83 -21.60 12.40
C ALA A 35 4.38 -20.37 13.18
N LEU A 36 5.18 -20.00 14.19
CA LEU A 36 5.00 -18.83 15.03
C LEU A 36 6.26 -17.97 14.99
N LEU A 37 6.09 -16.68 14.69
CA LEU A 37 7.10 -15.66 14.93
C LEU A 37 6.74 -14.91 16.21
N GLU A 38 7.48 -15.18 17.28
CA GLU A 38 7.41 -14.45 18.56
C GLU A 38 8.05 -13.08 18.38
N VAL A 39 7.22 -12.05 18.18
CA VAL A 39 7.65 -10.68 17.91
C VAL A 39 6.83 -9.69 18.72
N ASP A 40 7.47 -8.61 19.15
CA ASP A 40 6.80 -7.54 19.89
C ASP A 40 5.89 -6.69 18.99
N ASN A 41 6.22 -6.61 17.70
CA ASN A 41 5.54 -5.73 16.75
C ASN A 41 5.32 -6.44 15.41
N VAL A 42 4.12 -6.26 14.86
CA VAL A 42 3.79 -6.69 13.50
C VAL A 42 3.46 -5.45 12.67
N VAL A 43 4.29 -5.16 11.68
CA VAL A 43 4.08 -4.04 10.75
C VAL A 43 3.39 -4.54 9.49
N LEU A 44 2.19 -4.01 9.22
CA LEU A 44 1.39 -4.40 8.05
C LEU A 44 1.76 -3.56 6.83
N CYS A 45 2.49 -4.16 5.91
CA CYS A 45 2.82 -3.58 4.60
C CYS A 45 1.99 -4.26 3.49
N THR A 46 0.66 -4.31 3.64
CA THR A 46 -0.25 -5.12 2.79
C THR A 46 -0.86 -4.32 1.64
N GLY A 47 -0.08 -3.43 1.03
CA GLY A 47 -0.54 -2.54 -0.04
C GLY A 47 -1.23 -1.26 0.47
N GLN A 48 -2.01 -0.63 -0.41
CA GLN A 48 -2.58 0.70 -0.22
C GLN A 48 -4.01 0.79 -0.77
N GLN A 49 -4.80 1.75 -0.27
CA GLN A 49 -6.13 2.07 -0.78
C GLN A 49 -6.24 3.56 -1.13
N SER A 50 -6.98 3.88 -2.19
CA SER A 50 -7.18 5.28 -2.60
C SER A 50 -7.98 6.05 -1.55
N VAL A 51 -7.46 7.22 -1.13
CA VAL A 51 -8.18 8.15 -0.26
C VAL A 51 -8.82 9.23 -1.14
N ARG A 52 -10.13 9.12 -1.40
CA ARG A 52 -10.87 10.02 -2.30
C ARG A 52 -12.22 10.51 -1.78
N ALA A 53 -12.54 10.28 -0.51
CA ALA A 53 -13.84 10.60 0.09
C ALA A 53 -14.30 12.05 -0.17
N LEU A 54 -13.40 13.03 0.05
CA LEU A 54 -13.70 14.45 -0.20
C LEU A 54 -14.09 14.74 -1.65
N TYR A 55 -13.46 14.07 -2.62
CA TYR A 55 -13.83 14.24 -4.03
C TYR A 55 -15.25 13.74 -4.28
N ASP A 56 -15.57 12.56 -3.73
CA ASP A 56 -16.89 11.94 -3.91
C ASP A 56 -17.99 12.82 -3.26
N GLU A 57 -17.76 13.35 -2.06
CA GLU A 57 -18.66 14.30 -1.38
C GLU A 57 -18.89 15.58 -2.22
N LEU A 58 -17.83 16.17 -2.79
CA LEU A 58 -17.95 17.38 -3.60
C LEU A 58 -18.68 17.14 -4.93
N VAL A 59 -18.53 15.95 -5.52
CA VAL A 59 -19.29 15.54 -6.70
C VAL A 59 -20.78 15.41 -6.37
N GLU A 60 -21.12 14.79 -5.24
CA GLU A 60 -22.51 14.62 -4.80
C GLU A 60 -23.22 15.95 -4.52
N LEU A 61 -22.50 16.93 -3.99
CA LEU A 61 -23.02 18.27 -3.74
C LEU A 61 -23.25 19.09 -5.04
N GLY A 62 -22.93 18.55 -6.21
CA GLY A 62 -23.15 19.21 -7.49
C GLY A 62 -22.28 20.45 -7.68
N SER A 63 -21.04 20.40 -7.19
CA SER A 63 -20.13 21.54 -7.23
C SER A 63 -19.98 22.09 -8.66
N SER A 64 -20.14 23.41 -8.81
CA SER A 64 -20.00 24.10 -10.11
C SER A 64 -18.54 24.24 -10.56
N VAL A 65 -17.59 23.81 -9.72
CA VAL A 65 -16.16 23.81 -10.03
C VAL A 65 -15.70 22.48 -10.60
N LYS A 66 -14.78 22.54 -11.56
CA LYS A 66 -14.16 21.36 -12.17
C LYS A 66 -13.23 20.70 -11.15
N LEU A 67 -13.56 19.46 -10.76
CA LEU A 67 -12.75 18.65 -9.87
C LEU A 67 -11.80 17.75 -10.67
N SER A 68 -10.63 17.42 -10.09
CA SER A 68 -9.67 16.50 -10.69
C SER A 68 -9.02 15.63 -9.62
N LEU A 69 -8.89 14.34 -9.91
CA LEU A 69 -8.16 13.37 -9.08
C LEU A 69 -6.83 13.03 -9.73
N ILE A 70 -5.75 13.06 -8.96
CA ILE A 70 -4.40 12.66 -9.37
C ILE A 70 -3.75 11.78 -8.29
N GLY A 71 -2.65 11.11 -8.63
CA GLY A 71 -1.83 10.35 -7.69
C GLY A 71 -2.57 9.20 -7.00
N GLY A 72 -2.17 8.90 -5.76
CA GLY A 72 -2.76 7.84 -4.95
C GLY A 72 -4.27 8.01 -4.69
N ALA A 73 -4.77 9.25 -4.68
CA ALA A 73 -6.21 9.51 -4.55
C ALA A 73 -7.00 9.05 -5.78
N GLN A 74 -6.42 9.19 -6.98
CA GLN A 74 -7.00 8.61 -8.20
C GLN A 74 -6.86 7.08 -8.18
N ARG A 75 -5.67 6.56 -7.88
CA ARG A 75 -5.39 5.12 -7.87
C ARG A 75 -4.19 4.79 -6.97
N ALA A 76 -4.42 4.06 -5.88
CA ALA A 76 -3.33 3.54 -5.04
C ALA A 76 -2.68 2.31 -5.69
N GLU A 77 -1.37 2.38 -5.99
CA GLU A 77 -0.56 1.27 -6.52
C GLU A 77 0.85 1.37 -5.91
N GLU A 78 1.56 0.25 -5.81
CA GLU A 78 2.93 0.23 -5.29
C GLU A 78 3.89 0.88 -6.30
N LEU A 79 4.59 1.96 -5.87
CA LEU A 79 5.42 2.89 -6.68
C LEU A 79 4.63 3.95 -7.46
N ASP A 80 4.04 4.90 -6.74
CA ASP A 80 3.13 5.90 -7.32
C ASP A 80 3.75 7.26 -7.65
N ALA A 81 4.93 7.60 -7.12
CA ALA A 81 5.44 8.97 -7.13
C ALA A 81 5.62 9.55 -8.54
N LEU A 82 6.25 8.82 -9.46
CA LEU A 82 6.49 9.31 -10.82
C LEU A 82 5.17 9.56 -11.57
N ARG A 83 4.20 8.66 -11.43
CA ARG A 83 2.87 8.79 -12.04
C ARG A 83 2.10 9.94 -11.41
N ALA A 84 2.13 10.08 -10.08
CA ALA A 84 1.49 11.18 -9.38
C ALA A 84 2.02 12.54 -9.86
N ILE A 85 3.34 12.65 -10.06
CA ILE A 85 3.99 13.85 -10.60
C ILE A 85 3.57 14.12 -12.06
N ASP A 86 3.59 13.12 -12.95
CA ASP A 86 3.17 13.27 -14.35
C ASP A 86 1.69 13.71 -14.44
N GLN A 87 0.81 13.07 -13.66
CA GLN A 87 -0.61 13.42 -13.61
C GLN A 87 -0.83 14.84 -13.08
N GLY A 88 -0.13 15.23 -12.00
CA GLY A 88 -0.20 16.60 -11.48
C GLY A 88 0.27 17.63 -12.50
N THR A 89 1.39 17.34 -13.19
CA THR A 89 1.96 18.21 -14.22
C THR A 89 0.99 18.40 -15.39
N ARG A 90 0.43 17.31 -15.92
CA ARG A 90 -0.54 17.37 -17.03
C ARG A 90 -1.83 18.07 -16.62
N THR A 91 -2.29 17.84 -15.39
CA THR A 91 -3.49 18.50 -14.86
C THR A 91 -3.27 20.00 -14.80
N ALA A 92 -2.14 20.45 -14.25
CA ALA A 92 -1.82 21.88 -14.17
C ALA A 92 -1.69 22.55 -15.54
N LEU A 93 -1.13 21.86 -16.55
CA LEU A 93 -1.03 22.37 -17.92
C LEU A 93 -2.38 22.45 -18.66
N ALA A 94 -3.40 21.76 -18.17
CA ALA A 94 -4.73 21.67 -18.78
C ALA A 94 -5.81 22.51 -18.07
N LEU A 95 -5.42 23.25 -17.01
CA LEU A 95 -6.25 24.25 -16.33
C LEU A 95 -6.09 25.62 -17.00
#